data_AF-A0AAW8FWY5-F1
#
_entry.id   AF-A0AAW8FWY5-F1
#
_cell.length_a   1.000
_cell.length_b   1.000
_cell.length_c   1.000
_cell.angle_alpha   90.00
_cell.angle_beta   90.00
_cell.angle_gamma   90.00
#
_symmetry.space_group_name_H-M   'P 1'
#
loop_
_entity.id
_entity.type
_entity.pdbx_description
1 polymer ?
#
loop_
_entity_poly.entity_id
_entity_poly.type
_entity_poly.pdbx_seq_one_letter_code
_entity_poly.pdbx_strand_id
1 'polypeptide(L)'
;MNKIILLLVISMMASGSHSLKACTIFSCSRGGKAYVASNEDDTTPFTRIWYNPATKDRYASICFGAPDMQIAAAMNEHGLFFDYAAANYDLSKLNLTNPYKSDIMWEVLGRCKNVEEAMVILNQYDYISQSQVLLADKEGNSILINPKGIIKKEGDFQINSNCNMINGKLACRRPEIASEMLSESKENNVNFLKSILDKTHQEGELNTLYSTICDLKNGMIYVYLFHDYNTVYKIDLKAELKKGYRIENLADHFPATFAYESFSKNHALYLKESIFQEMTDKGITATTDRYISESETSKNKNLDPALLEVALQLIKYSWNEHNNGGMWDYWFSKPLGYEIKQYKDSKLDAADKLLKYLSAKDHIDPKLLSFMNEIMGFTNLTQGNNILAKELYEKAISNPEQAYSVTLVRGKEMLERINRNK
;
A
#
# COMPACT_ATOMS: atom_id res chain seq x y z
N MET A 1 -20.90 -25.41 -4.70
CA MET A 1 -19.47 -25.21 -4.39
C MET A 1 -18.95 -23.83 -4.86
N ASN A 2 -19.83 -22.86 -5.19
CA ASN A 2 -19.46 -21.60 -5.87
C ASN A 2 -19.67 -20.32 -5.04
N LYS A 3 -20.09 -20.41 -3.77
CA LYS A 3 -20.37 -19.20 -2.95
C LYS A 3 -19.18 -18.67 -2.15
N ILE A 4 -18.16 -19.48 -1.89
CA ILE A 4 -16.99 -19.09 -1.08
C ILE A 4 -15.91 -18.40 -1.93
N ILE A 5 -15.73 -18.83 -3.19
CA ILE A 5 -14.81 -18.19 -4.15
C ILE A 5 -15.27 -16.77 -4.50
N LEU A 6 -16.59 -16.55 -4.54
CA LEU A 6 -17.20 -15.27 -4.84
C LEU A 6 -17.00 -14.23 -3.71
N LEU A 7 -16.87 -14.66 -2.45
CA LEU A 7 -16.75 -13.77 -1.31
C LEU A 7 -15.34 -13.15 -1.16
N LEU A 8 -14.28 -13.83 -1.60
CA LEU A 8 -12.90 -13.32 -1.47
C LEU A 8 -12.53 -12.29 -2.55
N VAL A 9 -13.05 -12.43 -3.77
CA VAL A 9 -12.83 -11.45 -4.86
C VAL A 9 -13.83 -10.28 -4.79
N ILE A 10 -15.06 -10.50 -4.30
CA ILE A 10 -16.06 -9.43 -4.13
C ILE A 10 -15.88 -8.65 -2.83
N SER A 11 -15.35 -9.24 -1.74
CA SER A 11 -15.16 -8.49 -0.48
C SER A 11 -14.13 -7.35 -0.58
N MET A 12 -13.30 -7.31 -1.62
CA MET A 12 -12.43 -6.15 -1.91
C MET A 12 -13.01 -5.16 -2.93
N MET A 13 -14.14 -5.47 -3.59
CA MET A 13 -14.75 -4.61 -4.62
C MET A 13 -16.19 -4.16 -4.32
N ALA A 14 -16.77 -4.65 -3.22
CA ALA A 14 -18.01 -4.12 -2.64
C ALA A 14 -17.72 -3.48 -1.28
N SER A 15 -16.97 -2.38 -1.28
CA SER A 15 -16.73 -1.55 -0.09
C SER A 15 -18.01 -0.83 0.31
N GLY A 16 -18.87 -1.52 1.05
CA GLY A 16 -20.01 -0.97 1.77
C GLY A 16 -20.08 -1.46 3.22
N SER A 17 -18.97 -1.96 3.76
CA SER A 17 -18.85 -2.33 5.16
C SER A 17 -17.71 -1.51 5.76
N HIS A 18 -18.07 -0.58 6.63
CA HIS A 18 -17.16 0.29 7.36
C HIS A 18 -16.23 -0.55 8.24
N SER A 19 -15.07 -0.95 7.71
CA SER A 19 -14.01 -1.44 8.58
C SER A 19 -13.53 -0.27 9.41
N LEU A 20 -13.73 -0.39 10.73
CA LEU A 20 -13.12 0.44 11.75
C LEU A 20 -11.61 0.43 11.45
N LYS A 21 -11.07 1.56 10.99
CA LYS A 21 -9.63 1.78 10.85
C LYS A 21 -9.32 3.00 11.67
N ALA A 22 -8.32 2.93 12.54
CA ALA A 22 -8.12 3.99 13.51
C ALA A 22 -6.65 4.34 13.77
N CYS A 23 -5.72 4.28 12.84
CA CYS A 23 -4.38 4.87 12.99
C CYS A 23 -4.29 6.19 13.83
N THR A 24 -3.24 6.32 14.64
CA THR A 24 -2.93 7.55 15.39
C THR A 24 -1.58 8.06 14.93
N ILE A 25 -1.53 9.25 14.35
CA ILE A 25 -0.32 9.86 13.78
C ILE A 25 -0.16 11.25 14.40
N PHE A 26 1.06 11.62 14.80
CA PHE A 26 1.33 12.95 15.31
C PHE A 26 2.73 13.44 14.94
N SER A 27 2.81 14.73 14.57
CA SER A 27 4.07 15.44 14.40
C SER A 27 4.37 16.28 15.64
N CYS A 28 5.65 16.40 16.01
CA CYS A 28 6.10 17.26 17.10
C CYS A 28 7.44 17.94 16.74
N SER A 29 7.44 19.27 16.76
CA SER A 29 8.61 20.12 16.54
C SER A 29 8.81 21.06 17.72
N ARG A 30 9.84 20.79 18.53
CA ARG A 30 10.27 21.66 19.63
C ARG A 30 11.72 21.35 20.00
N GLY A 31 12.42 22.33 20.57
CA GLY A 31 13.83 22.18 20.97
C GLY A 31 14.77 21.87 19.79
N GLY A 32 14.46 22.39 18.59
CA GLY A 32 15.28 22.20 17.39
C GLY A 32 15.23 20.80 16.77
N LYS A 33 14.30 19.96 17.23
CA LYS A 33 14.02 18.60 16.71
C LYS A 33 12.66 18.55 16.06
N ALA A 34 12.51 17.71 15.03
CA ALA A 34 11.27 17.45 14.33
C ALA A 34 11.08 15.93 14.22
N TYR A 35 9.98 15.43 14.79
CA TYR A 35 9.61 14.03 14.73
C TYR A 35 8.20 13.85 14.20
N VAL A 36 7.96 12.70 13.60
CA VAL A 36 6.62 12.13 13.44
C VAL A 36 6.58 10.78 14.11
N ALA A 37 5.44 10.42 14.68
CA ALA A 37 5.20 9.12 15.26
C ALA A 37 3.82 8.61 14.85
N SER A 38 3.71 7.31 14.55
CA SER A 38 2.44 6.71 14.16
C SER A 38 2.24 5.29 14.69
N ASN A 39 0.98 4.96 14.98
CA ASN A 39 0.47 3.59 15.12
C ASN A 39 -0.34 3.26 13.86
N GLU A 40 0.08 2.24 13.12
CA GLU A 40 -0.66 1.74 11.95
C GLU A 40 -1.60 0.61 12.36
N ASP A 41 -2.90 0.85 12.19
CA ASP A 41 -3.95 -0.06 12.64
C ASP A 41 -4.65 -0.72 11.44
N ASP A 42 -4.44 -2.03 11.26
CA ASP A 42 -5.09 -2.83 10.21
C ASP A 42 -5.33 -4.28 10.69
N THR A 43 -6.07 -5.06 9.90
CA THR A 43 -6.35 -6.48 10.12
C THR A 43 -5.46 -7.39 9.28
N THR A 44 -4.77 -6.83 8.27
CA THR A 44 -3.93 -7.59 7.34
C THR A 44 -2.47 -7.60 7.81
N PRO A 45 -1.90 -8.76 8.20
CA PRO A 45 -0.49 -8.85 8.54
C PRO A 45 0.41 -8.63 7.31
N PHE A 46 1.72 -8.84 7.47
CA PHE A 46 2.69 -8.88 6.38
C PHE A 46 3.01 -7.52 5.74
N THR A 47 3.03 -6.45 6.54
CA THR A 47 3.49 -5.12 6.15
C THR A 47 4.77 -5.19 5.32
N ARG A 48 4.78 -4.50 4.18
CA ARG A 48 5.96 -4.35 3.33
C ARG A 48 6.68 -3.07 3.66
N ILE A 49 8.01 -3.15 3.60
CA ILE A 49 8.88 -1.99 3.51
C ILE A 49 9.54 -2.04 2.14
N TRP A 50 9.55 -0.94 1.40
CA TRP A 50 10.34 -0.88 0.17
C TRP A 50 11.15 0.40 0.09
N TYR A 51 12.35 0.24 -0.46
CA TYR A 51 13.38 1.25 -0.53
C TYR A 51 13.58 1.61 -1.99
N ASN A 52 13.49 2.90 -2.30
CA ASN A 52 13.53 3.43 -3.64
C ASN A 52 14.77 4.32 -3.75
N PRO A 53 15.80 3.92 -4.52
CA PRO A 53 16.95 4.79 -4.76
C PRO A 53 16.53 6.04 -5.56
N ALA A 54 17.31 7.11 -5.43
CA ALA A 54 17.08 8.32 -6.20
C ALA A 54 17.22 8.03 -7.70
N THR A 55 16.41 8.72 -8.49
CA THR A 55 16.52 8.74 -9.94
C THR A 55 16.78 10.17 -10.40
N LYS A 56 16.97 10.37 -11.71
CA LYS A 56 17.11 11.71 -12.29
C LYS A 56 15.94 12.62 -11.92
N ASP A 57 14.74 12.07 -11.84
CA ASP A 57 13.50 12.85 -11.75
C ASP A 57 12.81 12.72 -10.38
N ARG A 58 13.35 11.89 -9.46
CA ARG A 58 12.72 11.60 -8.17
C ARG A 58 13.74 11.39 -7.04
N TYR A 59 13.47 11.96 -5.88
CA TYR A 59 14.21 11.72 -4.65
C TYR A 59 14.09 10.28 -4.17
N ALA A 60 15.14 9.80 -3.51
CA ALA A 60 15.13 8.51 -2.85
C ALA A 60 14.13 8.49 -1.69
N SER A 61 13.50 7.35 -1.43
CA SER A 61 12.49 7.22 -0.38
C SER A 61 12.38 5.82 0.18
N ILE A 62 11.84 5.74 1.40
CA ILE A 62 11.36 4.50 2.00
C ILE A 62 9.85 4.59 2.13
N CYS A 63 9.17 3.47 1.94
CA CYS A 63 7.73 3.36 2.05
C CYS A 63 7.35 2.17 2.92
N PHE A 64 6.26 2.32 3.64
CA PHE A 64 5.58 1.29 4.43
C PHE A 64 4.18 1.11 3.88
N GLY A 65 3.69 -0.12 3.84
CA GLY A 65 2.37 -0.39 3.29
C GLY A 65 1.90 -1.82 3.47
N ALA A 66 0.65 -2.04 3.09
CA ALA A 66 0.05 -3.37 3.07
C ALA A 66 0.70 -4.25 1.98
N PRO A 67 0.49 -5.58 2.03
CA PRO A 67 1.05 -6.50 1.03
C PRO A 67 0.70 -6.14 -0.41
N ASP A 68 -0.42 -5.45 -0.64
CA ASP A 68 -0.85 -5.03 -1.96
C ASP A 68 -0.06 -3.88 -2.59
N MET A 69 1.02 -3.44 -1.94
CA MET A 69 1.92 -2.35 -2.38
C MET A 69 1.22 -0.98 -2.47
N GLN A 70 0.11 -0.79 -1.73
CA GLN A 70 -0.40 0.56 -1.45
C GLN A 70 0.43 1.22 -0.36
N ILE A 71 0.78 2.49 -0.57
CA ILE A 71 1.57 3.27 0.38
C ILE A 71 0.68 3.68 1.55
N ALA A 72 1.04 3.28 2.76
CA ALA A 72 0.42 3.76 4.00
C ALA A 72 1.18 4.98 4.54
N ALA A 73 2.52 4.87 4.61
CA ALA A 73 3.40 5.95 5.04
C ALA A 73 4.70 5.94 4.26
N ALA A 74 5.35 7.09 4.13
CA ALA A 74 6.64 7.19 3.45
C ALA A 74 7.47 8.37 3.95
N MET A 75 8.80 8.25 3.80
CA MET A 75 9.75 9.35 4.03
C MET A 75 10.78 9.39 2.90
N ASN A 76 11.08 10.58 2.39
CA ASN A 76 12.16 10.76 1.42
C ASN A 76 13.50 11.12 2.08
N GLU A 77 14.58 11.08 1.31
CA GLU A 77 15.95 11.38 1.76
C GLU A 77 16.14 12.79 2.33
N HIS A 78 15.18 13.69 2.14
CA HIS A 78 15.19 15.05 2.66
C HIS A 78 14.43 15.21 3.98
N GLY A 79 13.80 14.15 4.49
CA GLY A 79 13.02 14.19 5.73
C GLY A 79 11.58 14.67 5.54
N LEU A 80 11.07 14.70 4.31
CA LEU A 80 9.64 14.90 4.05
C LEU A 80 8.91 13.57 4.25
N PHE A 81 8.00 13.55 5.20
CA PHE A 81 7.24 12.38 5.61
C PHE A 81 5.74 12.60 5.38
N PHE A 82 5.03 11.55 4.93
CA PHE A 82 3.58 11.51 4.99
C PHE A 82 3.05 10.20 5.56
N ASP A 83 1.82 10.24 6.10
CA ASP A 83 1.06 9.07 6.56
C ASP A 83 -0.45 9.31 6.41
N TYR A 84 -1.17 8.30 5.92
CA TYR A 84 -2.61 8.33 5.66
C TYR A 84 -3.42 7.84 6.87
N ALA A 85 -4.49 8.55 7.20
CA ALA A 85 -5.54 8.08 8.12
C ALA A 85 -6.89 8.01 7.40
N ALA A 86 -7.69 6.95 7.63
CA ALA A 86 -8.99 6.77 6.97
C ALA A 86 -10.07 7.73 7.52
N ALA A 87 -10.50 8.74 6.76
CA ALA A 87 -11.38 9.80 7.31
C ALA A 87 -12.83 9.77 6.78
N ASN A 88 -13.20 8.73 6.01
CA ASN A 88 -14.56 8.47 5.49
C ASN A 88 -15.25 9.69 4.83
N TYR A 89 -14.50 10.52 4.09
CA TYR A 89 -15.09 11.65 3.38
C TYR A 89 -16.04 11.19 2.26
N ASP A 90 -17.21 11.82 2.19
CA ASP A 90 -18.15 11.64 1.09
C ASP A 90 -17.78 12.57 -0.07
N LEU A 91 -17.01 12.04 -1.03
CA LEU A 91 -16.52 12.80 -2.18
C LEU A 91 -17.64 13.27 -3.11
N SER A 92 -18.82 12.61 -3.08
CA SER A 92 -19.95 12.98 -3.94
C SER A 92 -20.57 14.35 -3.58
N LYS A 93 -20.28 14.83 -2.36
CA LYS A 93 -20.74 16.13 -1.85
C LYS A 93 -19.75 17.27 -2.10
N LEU A 94 -18.63 17.00 -2.77
CA LEU A 94 -17.56 17.96 -3.00
C LEU A 94 -17.41 18.25 -4.48
N ASN A 95 -17.07 19.50 -4.83
CA ASN A 95 -16.83 19.91 -6.20
C ASN A 95 -15.34 19.73 -6.55
N LEU A 96 -14.91 18.48 -6.74
CA LEU A 96 -13.52 18.12 -7.05
C LEU A 96 -13.42 17.85 -8.56
N THR A 97 -12.93 18.84 -9.32
CA THR A 97 -12.93 18.82 -10.80
C THR A 97 -11.55 18.71 -11.41
N ASN A 98 -10.49 18.95 -10.64
CA ASN A 98 -9.11 18.91 -11.09
C ASN A 98 -8.24 17.94 -10.26
N PRO A 99 -8.56 16.63 -10.24
CA PRO A 99 -7.74 15.65 -9.55
C PRO A 99 -6.38 15.43 -10.23
N TYR A 100 -5.37 15.12 -9.43
CA TYR A 100 -4.14 14.54 -9.96
C TYR A 100 -4.42 13.18 -10.62
N LYS A 101 -3.67 12.85 -11.68
CA LYS A 101 -3.92 11.66 -12.53
C LYS A 101 -3.53 10.32 -11.87
N SER A 102 -2.97 10.36 -10.67
CA SER A 102 -2.51 9.23 -9.86
C SER A 102 -2.61 9.62 -8.37
N ASP A 103 -1.86 8.99 -7.49
CA ASP A 103 -1.66 9.44 -6.12
C ASP A 103 -0.74 10.68 -6.06
N ILE A 104 -1.30 11.80 -5.61
CA ILE A 104 -0.57 13.06 -5.50
C ILE A 104 0.52 13.02 -4.44
N MET A 105 0.38 12.22 -3.38
CA MET A 105 1.41 12.18 -2.34
C MET A 105 2.67 11.47 -2.83
N TRP A 106 2.52 10.52 -3.74
CA TRP A 106 3.66 9.93 -4.43
C TRP A 106 4.44 11.02 -5.19
N GLU A 107 3.76 11.92 -5.90
CA GLU A 107 4.42 13.02 -6.61
C GLU A 107 5.11 14.01 -5.66
N VAL A 108 4.45 14.37 -4.56
CA VAL A 108 5.02 15.23 -3.51
C VAL A 108 6.29 14.61 -2.92
N LEU A 109 6.26 13.33 -2.55
CA LEU A 109 7.40 12.64 -1.96
C LEU A 109 8.61 12.60 -2.90
N GLY A 110 8.36 12.38 -4.20
CA GLY A 110 9.42 12.28 -5.20
C GLY A 110 10.04 13.62 -5.59
N ARG A 111 9.37 14.76 -5.38
CA ARG A 111 9.78 16.05 -5.96
C ARG A 111 9.96 17.19 -4.96
N CYS A 112 9.49 17.03 -3.73
CA CYS A 112 9.55 18.06 -2.71
C CYS A 112 10.50 17.69 -1.58
N LYS A 113 11.27 18.66 -1.10
CA LYS A 113 12.18 18.49 0.06
C LYS A 113 11.50 18.76 1.39
N ASN A 114 10.46 19.59 1.38
CA ASN A 114 9.79 20.11 2.56
C ASN A 114 8.32 20.44 2.27
N VAL A 115 7.57 20.83 3.31
CA VAL A 115 6.15 21.17 3.24
C VAL A 115 5.90 22.39 2.35
N GLU A 116 6.81 23.37 2.31
CA GLU A 116 6.65 24.57 1.48
C GLU A 116 6.64 24.22 -0.03
N GLU A 117 7.60 23.41 -0.48
CA GLU A 117 7.62 22.89 -1.85
C GLU A 117 6.40 22.01 -2.14
N ALA A 118 5.96 21.19 -1.17
CA ALA A 118 4.78 20.35 -1.31
C ALA A 118 3.49 21.17 -1.51
N MET A 119 3.34 22.27 -0.77
CA MET A 119 2.19 23.18 -0.90
C MET A 119 2.08 23.77 -2.31
N VAL A 120 3.18 23.97 -3.03
CA VAL A 120 3.15 24.43 -4.43
C VAL A 120 2.45 23.42 -5.33
N ILE A 121 2.68 22.12 -5.14
CA ILE A 121 2.02 21.05 -5.91
C ILE A 121 0.58 20.85 -5.41
N LEU A 122 0.39 20.74 -4.10
CA LEU A 122 -0.91 20.41 -3.50
C LEU A 122 -1.99 21.46 -3.80
N ASN A 123 -1.62 22.74 -3.91
CA ASN A 123 -2.58 23.79 -4.26
C ASN A 123 -3.01 23.79 -5.73
N GLN A 124 -2.37 22.98 -6.58
CA GLN A 124 -2.73 22.89 -8.00
C GLN A 124 -3.83 21.85 -8.29
N TYR A 125 -4.10 20.94 -7.34
CA TYR A 125 -4.94 19.78 -7.60
C TYR A 125 -5.91 19.51 -6.46
N ASP A 126 -7.06 18.94 -6.80
CA ASP A 126 -8.04 18.47 -5.84
C ASP A 126 -7.61 17.16 -5.21
N TYR A 127 -7.68 17.07 -3.88
CA TYR A 127 -7.40 15.86 -3.14
C TYR A 127 -8.60 14.90 -3.17
N ILE A 128 -8.55 13.90 -4.04
CA ILE A 128 -9.64 12.93 -4.30
C ILE A 128 -9.46 11.59 -3.59
N SER A 129 -9.24 11.62 -2.28
CA SER A 129 -9.18 10.41 -1.44
C SER A 129 -10.06 10.56 -0.21
N GLN A 130 -10.67 9.46 0.25
CA GLN A 130 -11.51 9.46 1.46
C GLN A 130 -10.70 9.48 2.76
N SER A 131 -9.38 9.61 2.65
CA SER A 131 -8.44 9.70 3.76
C SER A 131 -8.10 11.14 4.14
N GLN A 132 -7.36 11.30 5.23
CA GLN A 132 -6.66 12.52 5.60
C GLN A 132 -5.17 12.19 5.75
N VAL A 133 -4.30 13.04 5.21
CA VAL A 133 -2.84 12.86 5.26
C VAL A 133 -2.25 13.81 6.29
N LEU A 134 -1.33 13.32 7.11
CA LEU A 134 -0.37 14.17 7.81
C LEU A 134 0.92 14.22 7.00
N LEU A 135 1.32 15.41 6.57
CA LEU A 135 2.61 15.66 5.91
C LEU A 135 3.47 16.53 6.84
N ALA A 136 4.74 16.17 7.05
CA ALA A 136 5.67 16.92 7.89
C ALA A 136 7.09 16.90 7.34
N ASP A 137 7.89 17.91 7.68
CA ASP A 137 9.28 18.04 7.23
C ASP A 137 10.28 18.23 8.39
N LYS A 138 11.57 18.15 8.06
CA LYS A 138 12.67 18.31 9.01
C LYS A 138 12.80 19.72 9.58
N GLU A 139 12.25 20.73 8.90
CA GLU A 139 12.17 22.10 9.39
C GLU A 139 11.14 22.24 10.53
N GLY A 140 10.28 21.22 10.71
CA GLY A 140 9.28 21.15 11.75
C GLY A 140 7.92 21.66 11.30
N ASN A 141 7.73 21.94 10.01
CA ASN A 141 6.40 22.24 9.48
C ASN A 141 5.58 20.96 9.41
N SER A 142 4.26 21.09 9.57
CA SER A 142 3.34 20.03 9.17
C SER A 142 2.00 20.59 8.71
N ILE A 143 1.33 19.81 7.87
CA ILE A 143 -0.01 20.09 7.36
C ILE A 143 -0.87 18.84 7.41
N LEU A 144 -2.17 19.02 7.57
CA LEU A 144 -3.18 18.01 7.28
C LEU A 144 -3.79 18.29 5.91
N ILE A 145 -3.93 17.26 5.09
CA ILE A 145 -4.50 17.35 3.74
C ILE A 145 -5.73 16.46 3.70
N ASN A 146 -6.86 17.02 3.31
CA ASN A 146 -8.10 16.27 3.11
C ASN A 146 -8.93 16.88 1.97
N PRO A 147 -10.04 16.23 1.53
CA PRO A 147 -10.86 16.74 0.44
C PRO A 147 -11.50 18.12 0.66
N LYS A 148 -11.50 18.63 1.91
CA LYS A 148 -12.02 19.97 2.25
C LYS A 148 -10.94 21.05 2.27
N GLY A 149 -9.67 20.68 2.13
CA GLY A 149 -8.54 21.61 2.05
C GLY A 149 -7.35 21.20 2.91
N ILE A 150 -6.48 22.17 3.16
CA ILE A 150 -5.21 21.99 3.87
C ILE A 150 -5.24 22.78 5.18
N ILE A 151 -4.84 22.14 6.28
CA ILE A 151 -4.77 22.73 7.62
C ILE A 151 -3.31 22.74 8.07
N LYS A 152 -2.74 23.93 8.25
CA LYS A 152 -1.37 24.08 8.78
C LYS A 152 -1.34 23.82 10.28
N LYS A 153 -0.23 23.27 10.77
CA LYS A 153 0.01 23.14 12.20
C LYS A 153 0.07 24.51 12.87
N GLU A 154 -0.55 24.59 14.03
CA GLU A 154 -0.39 25.70 14.98
C GLU A 154 0.32 25.17 16.23
N GLY A 155 1.33 25.90 16.71
CA GLY A 155 2.14 25.48 17.86
C GLY A 155 3.12 24.34 17.55
N ASP A 156 3.47 23.58 18.60
CA ASP A 156 4.59 22.63 18.54
C ASP A 156 4.22 21.27 17.94
N PHE A 157 2.94 20.88 17.89
CA PHE A 157 2.51 19.55 17.45
C PHE A 157 1.19 19.56 16.67
N GLN A 158 0.96 18.53 15.86
CA GLN A 158 -0.28 18.32 15.11
C GLN A 158 -0.63 16.84 15.10
N ILE A 159 -1.91 16.51 15.26
CA ILE A 159 -2.41 15.14 15.37
C ILE A 159 -3.33 14.84 14.18
N ASN A 160 -3.14 13.69 13.57
CA ASN A 160 -4.04 13.08 12.59
C ASN A 160 -4.52 11.75 13.14
N SER A 161 -5.83 11.53 13.09
CA SER A 161 -6.41 10.25 13.50
C SER A 161 -7.73 10.00 12.80
N ASN A 162 -8.06 8.74 12.62
CA ASN A 162 -9.28 8.22 12.02
C ASN A 162 -10.22 7.64 13.06
N CYS A 163 -10.52 8.42 14.08
CA CYS A 163 -11.51 8.02 15.07
C CYS A 163 -12.93 8.29 14.52
N ASN A 164 -13.80 7.29 14.58
CA ASN A 164 -15.20 7.47 14.20
C ASN A 164 -15.88 8.52 15.08
N MET A 165 -16.88 9.17 14.52
CA MET A 165 -17.79 10.03 15.28
C MET A 165 -19.04 9.23 15.63
N ILE A 166 -19.28 9.00 16.92
CA ILE A 166 -20.52 8.39 17.43
C ILE A 166 -21.28 9.47 18.19
N ASN A 167 -22.50 9.80 17.75
CA ASN A 167 -23.35 10.83 18.35
C ASN A 167 -22.65 12.20 18.51
N GLY A 168 -21.85 12.60 17.52
CA GLY A 168 -21.11 13.87 17.55
C GLY A 168 -19.90 13.89 18.48
N LYS A 169 -19.49 12.75 19.05
CA LYS A 169 -18.27 12.60 19.85
C LYS A 169 -17.29 11.65 19.19
N LEU A 170 -16.00 11.89 19.42
CA LEU A 170 -14.94 10.98 19.02
C LEU A 170 -15.13 9.64 19.74
N ALA A 171 -15.24 8.56 18.99
CA ALA A 171 -15.45 7.21 19.53
C ALA A 171 -14.19 6.62 20.18
N CYS A 172 -13.06 7.32 20.08
CA CYS A 172 -11.77 6.84 20.55
C CYS A 172 -10.97 7.97 21.20
N ARG A 173 -10.41 7.69 22.38
CA ARG A 173 -9.65 8.65 23.21
C ARG A 173 -8.18 8.80 22.81
N ARG A 174 -7.66 7.99 21.89
CA ARG A 174 -6.22 7.98 21.55
C ARG A 174 -5.67 9.33 21.10
N PRO A 175 -6.37 10.13 20.28
CA PRO A 175 -5.91 11.47 19.92
C PRO A 175 -5.91 12.43 21.11
N GLU A 176 -6.87 12.28 22.03
CA GLU A 176 -6.93 13.06 23.28
C GLU A 176 -5.72 12.71 24.17
N ILE A 177 -5.45 11.43 24.39
CA ILE A 177 -4.30 10.94 25.16
C ILE A 177 -2.98 11.46 24.58
N ALA A 178 -2.80 11.35 23.26
CA ALA A 178 -1.61 11.89 22.59
C ALA A 178 -1.49 13.40 22.77
N SER A 179 -2.59 14.14 22.62
CA SER A 179 -2.64 15.60 22.80
C SER A 179 -2.29 16.02 24.22
N GLU A 180 -2.92 15.39 25.22
CA GLU A 180 -2.67 15.62 26.65
C GLU A 180 -1.18 15.45 26.95
N MET A 181 -0.60 14.29 26.61
CA MET A 181 0.82 14.02 26.85
C MET A 181 1.74 15.02 26.14
N LEU A 182 1.49 15.35 24.87
CA LEU A 182 2.28 16.32 24.09
C LEU A 182 2.19 17.76 24.63
N SER A 183 1.05 18.12 25.21
CA SER A 183 0.80 19.45 25.77
C SER A 183 1.41 19.64 27.16
N GLU A 184 1.41 18.58 27.98
CA GLU A 184 1.89 18.59 29.38
C GLU A 184 3.41 18.43 29.50
N SER A 185 4.09 18.00 28.44
CA SER A 185 5.53 17.80 28.42
C SER A 185 6.25 18.77 27.48
N LYS A 186 7.52 19.08 27.73
CA LYS A 186 8.42 19.74 26.77
C LYS A 186 9.37 18.78 26.07
N GLU A 187 9.30 17.49 26.42
CA GLU A 187 10.13 16.47 25.80
C GLU A 187 9.76 16.25 24.33
N ASN A 188 10.79 16.00 23.52
CA ASN A 188 10.64 15.60 22.13
C ASN A 188 11.81 14.67 21.78
N ASN A 189 11.69 13.41 22.19
CA ASN A 189 12.71 12.39 22.03
C ASN A 189 12.03 11.03 21.83
N VAL A 190 12.78 10.06 21.29
CA VAL A 190 12.25 8.73 20.92
C VAL A 190 11.55 8.04 22.09
N ASN A 191 12.08 8.10 23.31
CA ASN A 191 11.48 7.42 24.46
C ASN A 191 10.12 8.03 24.85
N PHE A 192 10.03 9.36 24.85
CA PHE A 192 8.78 10.05 25.13
C PHE A 192 7.71 9.73 24.07
N LEU A 193 8.05 9.84 22.77
CA LEU A 193 7.10 9.54 21.70
C LEU A 193 6.69 8.06 21.70
N LYS A 194 7.63 7.15 22.03
CA LYS A 194 7.35 5.73 22.24
C LYS A 194 6.31 5.51 23.34
N SER A 195 6.42 6.22 24.47
CA SER A 195 5.44 6.11 25.56
C SER A 195 4.03 6.57 25.15
N ILE A 196 3.92 7.52 24.22
CA ILE A 196 2.63 7.95 23.67
C ILE A 196 2.08 6.85 22.76
N LEU A 197 2.90 6.30 21.86
CA LEU A 197 2.51 5.20 20.97
C LEU A 197 2.05 3.99 21.77
N ASP A 198 2.78 3.62 22.81
CA ASP A 198 2.43 2.55 23.75
C ASP A 198 1.09 2.81 24.46
N LYS A 199 0.81 4.04 24.88
CA LYS A 199 -0.51 4.38 25.45
C LYS A 199 -1.65 4.49 24.43
N THR A 200 -1.33 4.52 23.15
CA THR A 200 -2.30 4.77 22.07
C THR A 200 -2.30 3.66 21.00
N HIS A 201 -1.74 2.49 21.29
CA HIS A 201 -1.88 1.34 20.40
C HIS A 201 -3.25 0.69 20.60
N GLN A 202 -3.63 -0.15 19.65
CA GLN A 202 -4.88 -0.89 19.66
C GLN A 202 -4.61 -2.40 19.67
N GLU A 203 -5.38 -3.11 20.49
CA GLU A 203 -5.43 -4.56 20.55
C GLU A 203 -6.87 -5.02 20.24
N GLY A 204 -7.03 -6.17 19.59
CA GLY A 204 -8.34 -6.78 19.32
C GLY A 204 -8.49 -7.29 17.89
N GLU A 205 -9.65 -7.04 17.26
CA GLU A 205 -9.87 -7.43 15.86
C GLU A 205 -9.05 -6.56 14.90
N LEU A 206 -8.99 -5.26 15.17
CA LEU A 206 -8.09 -4.31 14.52
C LEU A 206 -6.92 -4.05 15.47
N ASN A 207 -5.71 -4.40 15.04
CA ASN A 207 -4.50 -4.29 15.87
C ASN A 207 -3.58 -3.21 15.32
N THR A 208 -2.82 -2.56 16.21
CA THR A 208 -1.62 -1.84 15.80
C THR A 208 -0.60 -2.86 15.30
N LEU A 209 -0.40 -2.89 13.99
CA LEU A 209 0.50 -3.83 13.32
C LEU A 209 1.96 -3.45 13.54
N TYR A 210 2.24 -2.15 13.47
CA TYR A 210 3.53 -1.59 13.77
C TYR A 210 3.38 -0.14 14.21
N SER A 211 4.42 0.35 14.88
CA SER A 211 4.54 1.74 15.26
C SER A 211 5.85 2.32 14.74
N THR A 212 5.82 3.55 14.25
CA THR A 212 7.02 4.24 13.77
C THR A 212 7.29 5.52 14.56
N ILE A 213 8.56 5.85 14.71
CA ILE A 213 9.02 7.18 15.09
C ILE A 213 10.07 7.60 14.06
N CYS A 214 9.81 8.67 13.32
CA CYS A 214 10.69 9.21 12.30
C CYS A 214 11.39 10.47 12.83
N ASP A 215 12.71 10.42 13.00
CA ASP A 215 13.56 11.59 13.17
C ASP A 215 13.79 12.24 11.81
N LEU A 216 12.96 13.22 11.48
CA LEU A 216 12.94 13.83 10.15
C LEU A 216 14.26 14.56 9.84
N LYS A 217 14.95 15.05 10.87
CA LYS A 217 16.19 15.81 10.71
C LYS A 217 17.40 14.90 10.50
N ASN A 218 17.47 13.80 11.24
CA ASN A 218 18.60 12.88 11.17
C ASN A 218 18.39 11.74 10.16
N GLY A 219 17.18 11.57 9.62
CA GLY A 219 16.86 10.48 8.68
C GLY A 219 16.86 9.12 9.36
N MET A 220 16.44 9.05 10.62
CA MET A 220 16.37 7.81 11.39
C MET A 220 14.91 7.39 11.59
N ILE A 221 14.60 6.11 11.41
CA ILE A 221 13.27 5.56 11.68
C ILE A 221 13.41 4.47 12.73
N TYR A 222 12.58 4.52 13.76
CA TYR A 222 12.48 3.52 14.82
C TYR A 222 11.16 2.80 14.64
N VAL A 223 11.20 1.50 14.37
CA VAL A 223 10.02 0.68 14.12
C VAL A 223 9.86 -0.33 15.25
N TYR A 224 8.63 -0.47 15.72
CA TYR A 224 8.19 -1.46 16.71
C TYR A 224 7.11 -2.32 16.07
N LEU A 225 7.17 -3.64 16.25
CA LEU A 225 6.22 -4.57 15.64
C LEU A 225 5.18 -5.01 16.67
N PHE A 226 3.91 -4.96 16.29
CA PHE A 226 2.80 -5.61 16.99
C PHE A 226 2.84 -5.38 18.50
N HIS A 227 2.69 -4.11 18.91
CA HIS A 227 2.69 -3.61 20.29
C HIS A 227 3.90 -4.01 21.17
N ASP A 228 4.98 -4.58 20.61
CA ASP A 228 6.25 -4.77 21.32
C ASP A 228 7.13 -3.52 21.26
N TYR A 229 7.05 -2.69 22.29
CA TYR A 229 7.87 -1.48 22.45
C TYR A 229 9.24 -1.71 23.11
N ASN A 230 9.63 -2.97 23.31
CA ASN A 230 10.95 -3.35 23.85
C ASN A 230 11.94 -3.68 22.72
N THR A 231 11.47 -4.25 21.62
CA THR A 231 12.30 -4.58 20.45
C THR A 231 12.17 -3.49 19.39
N VAL A 232 13.30 -2.91 18.97
CA VAL A 232 13.31 -1.84 17.97
C VAL A 232 14.12 -2.24 16.75
N TYR A 233 13.50 -2.12 15.58
CA TYR A 233 14.21 -2.09 14.31
C TYR A 233 14.56 -0.64 13.96
N LYS A 234 15.86 -0.36 13.81
CA LYS A 234 16.36 0.99 13.51
C LYS A 234 16.81 1.05 12.06
N ILE A 235 16.26 2.01 11.33
CA ILE A 235 16.58 2.26 9.93
C ILE A 235 17.33 3.58 9.84
N ASP A 236 18.58 3.53 9.40
CA ASP A 236 19.30 4.71 8.89
C ASP A 236 18.94 4.86 7.41
N LEU A 237 18.10 5.83 7.10
CA LEU A 237 17.55 6.00 5.76
C LEU A 237 18.67 6.16 4.72
N LYS A 238 19.71 6.93 5.03
CA LYS A 238 20.81 7.17 4.10
C LYS A 238 21.63 5.90 3.87
N ALA A 239 21.87 5.10 4.89
CA ALA A 239 22.59 3.83 4.75
C ALA A 239 21.78 2.81 3.96
N GLU A 240 20.48 2.69 4.27
CA GLU A 240 19.57 1.74 3.62
C GLU A 240 19.33 2.05 2.14
N LEU A 241 19.21 3.33 1.76
CA LEU A 241 18.99 3.73 0.36
C LEU A 241 20.20 3.44 -0.55
N LYS A 242 21.42 3.39 0.00
CA LYS A 242 22.63 3.02 -0.77
C LYS A 242 22.65 1.56 -1.20
N LYS A 243 21.85 0.71 -0.57
CA LYS A 243 21.75 -0.72 -0.92
C LYS A 243 20.93 -0.96 -2.19
N GLY A 244 20.34 0.10 -2.76
CA GLY A 244 19.52 0.03 -3.96
C GLY A 244 18.08 -0.37 -3.65
N TYR A 245 17.34 -0.61 -4.74
CA TYR A 245 15.95 -1.00 -4.68
C TYR A 245 15.78 -2.36 -4.01
N ARG A 246 14.80 -2.47 -3.11
CA ARG A 246 14.36 -3.75 -2.54
C ARG A 246 13.01 -3.61 -1.85
N ILE A 247 12.32 -4.73 -1.74
CA ILE A 247 11.11 -4.91 -0.92
C ILE A 247 11.44 -5.95 0.14
N GLU A 248 11.04 -5.69 1.37
CA GLU A 248 11.22 -6.56 2.52
C GLU A 248 9.89 -6.73 3.27
N ASN A 249 9.72 -7.85 3.96
CA ASN A 249 8.64 -8.01 4.93
C ASN A 249 9.10 -7.43 6.27
N LEU A 250 8.31 -6.52 6.85
CA LEU A 250 8.67 -5.82 8.08
C LEU A 250 8.93 -6.82 9.23
N ALA A 251 8.14 -7.89 9.30
CA ALA A 251 8.23 -8.86 10.39
C ALA A 251 9.56 -9.61 10.43
N ASP A 252 10.27 -9.73 9.30
CA ASP A 252 11.53 -10.48 9.21
C ASP A 252 12.68 -9.77 9.96
N HIS A 253 12.50 -8.50 10.33
CA HIS A 253 13.46 -7.72 11.13
C HIS A 253 13.29 -7.89 12.65
N PHE A 254 12.34 -8.71 13.08
CA PHE A 254 12.01 -8.91 14.50
C PHE A 254 12.16 -10.39 14.90
N PRO A 255 12.46 -10.66 16.17
CA PRO A 255 12.37 -12.02 16.71
C PRO A 255 10.95 -12.56 16.56
N ALA A 256 10.84 -13.85 16.30
CA ALA A 256 9.55 -14.53 16.28
C ALA A 256 8.84 -14.42 17.64
N THR A 257 7.57 -14.04 17.62
CA THR A 257 6.71 -14.03 18.81
C THR A 257 5.46 -14.85 18.55
N PHE A 258 4.99 -15.58 19.57
CA PHE A 258 3.76 -16.38 19.45
C PHE A 258 2.54 -15.52 19.08
N ALA A 259 2.48 -14.28 19.61
CA ALA A 259 1.37 -13.36 19.35
C ALA A 259 1.28 -12.99 17.85
N TYR A 260 2.38 -12.51 17.26
CA TYR A 260 2.39 -12.15 15.85
C TYR A 260 2.26 -13.37 14.92
N GLU A 261 2.90 -14.49 15.27
CA GLU A 261 2.75 -15.74 14.51
C GLU A 261 1.30 -16.23 14.51
N SER A 262 0.61 -16.22 15.65
CA SER A 262 -0.79 -16.62 15.75
C SER A 262 -1.69 -15.70 14.93
N PHE A 263 -1.47 -14.37 15.03
CA PHE A 263 -2.20 -13.39 14.23
C PHE A 263 -1.99 -13.61 12.73
N SER A 264 -0.74 -13.76 12.28
CA SER A 264 -0.40 -13.91 10.87
C SER A 264 -0.83 -15.26 10.26
N LYS A 265 -0.64 -16.38 10.98
CA LYS A 265 -1.01 -17.74 10.52
C LYS A 265 -2.51 -17.92 10.31
N ASN A 266 -3.33 -17.18 11.06
CA ASN A 266 -4.79 -17.24 10.94
C ASN A 266 -5.34 -16.36 9.80
N HIS A 267 -4.49 -15.57 9.13
CA HIS A 267 -4.91 -14.72 8.03
C HIS A 267 -4.99 -15.47 6.69
N ALA A 268 -5.98 -15.15 5.85
CA ALA A 268 -6.21 -15.82 4.56
C ALA A 268 -5.01 -15.73 3.59
N LEU A 269 -4.19 -14.67 3.70
CA LEU A 269 -2.99 -14.49 2.88
C LEU A 269 -1.79 -15.33 3.35
N TYR A 270 -1.85 -16.02 4.49
CA TYR A 270 -0.70 -16.75 5.01
C TYR A 270 -0.14 -17.79 4.04
N LEU A 271 -0.99 -18.50 3.29
CA LEU A 271 -0.54 -19.46 2.28
C LEU A 271 0.21 -18.78 1.14
N LYS A 272 -0.28 -17.64 0.66
CA LYS A 272 0.41 -16.80 -0.35
C LYS A 272 1.79 -16.37 0.15
N GLU A 273 1.87 -15.91 1.41
CA GLU A 273 3.13 -15.48 2.03
C GLU A 273 4.11 -16.64 2.21
N SER A 274 3.62 -17.84 2.57
CA SER A 274 4.44 -19.05 2.65
C SER A 274 5.02 -19.46 1.29
N ILE A 275 4.24 -19.30 0.21
CA ILE A 275 4.72 -19.51 -1.17
C ILE A 275 5.83 -18.49 -1.49
N PHE A 276 5.67 -17.22 -1.12
CA PHE A 276 6.69 -16.19 -1.35
C PHE A 276 7.97 -16.44 -0.56
N GLN A 277 7.88 -16.91 0.69
CA GLN A 277 9.06 -17.32 1.44
C GLN A 277 9.82 -18.42 0.68
N GLU A 278 9.11 -19.42 0.15
CA GLU A 278 9.76 -20.45 -0.65
C GLU A 278 10.33 -19.91 -1.98
N MET A 279 9.69 -18.93 -2.62
CA MET A 279 10.25 -18.27 -3.81
C MET A 279 11.57 -17.55 -3.49
N THR A 280 11.70 -16.96 -2.31
CA THR A 280 12.96 -16.37 -1.83
C THR A 280 14.03 -17.45 -1.64
N ASP A 281 13.68 -18.57 -1.04
CA ASP A 281 14.65 -19.62 -0.67
C ASP A 281 15.06 -20.51 -1.86
N LYS A 282 14.12 -20.82 -2.76
CA LYS A 282 14.28 -21.82 -3.83
C LYS A 282 14.21 -21.24 -5.25
N GLY A 283 13.87 -19.96 -5.37
CA GLY A 283 13.71 -19.26 -6.64
C GLY A 283 12.29 -19.32 -7.20
N ILE A 284 11.87 -18.21 -7.84
CA ILE A 284 10.51 -18.01 -8.35
C ILE A 284 10.07 -19.15 -9.29
N THR A 285 10.87 -19.47 -10.30
CA THR A 285 10.50 -20.47 -11.32
C THR A 285 10.30 -21.87 -10.73
N ALA A 286 11.24 -22.32 -9.89
CA ALA A 286 11.16 -23.66 -9.29
C ALA A 286 9.93 -23.79 -8.39
N THR A 287 9.65 -22.76 -7.59
CA THR A 287 8.50 -22.72 -6.69
C THR A 287 7.18 -22.66 -7.46
N THR A 288 7.08 -21.83 -8.50
CA THR A 288 5.91 -21.77 -9.39
C THR A 288 5.58 -23.15 -9.98
N ASP A 289 6.58 -23.85 -10.49
CA ASP A 289 6.39 -25.16 -11.16
C ASP A 289 5.93 -26.22 -10.17
N ARG A 290 6.53 -26.25 -8.98
CA ARG A 290 6.13 -27.15 -7.91
C ARG A 290 4.68 -26.94 -7.50
N TYR A 291 4.26 -25.70 -7.30
CA TYR A 291 2.89 -25.41 -6.83
C TYR A 291 1.83 -25.61 -7.90
N ILE A 292 2.16 -25.43 -9.19
CA ILE A 292 1.29 -25.86 -10.29
C ILE A 292 1.06 -27.38 -10.23
N SER A 293 2.14 -28.16 -10.12
CA SER A 293 2.04 -29.62 -10.01
C SER A 293 1.29 -30.07 -8.75
N GLU A 294 1.49 -29.39 -7.62
CA GLU A 294 0.74 -29.65 -6.39
C GLU A 294 -0.76 -29.38 -6.60
N SER A 295 -1.11 -28.27 -7.24
CA SER A 295 -2.51 -27.87 -7.45
C SER A 295 -3.30 -28.82 -8.38
N GLU A 296 -2.63 -29.57 -9.24
CA GLU A 296 -3.27 -30.59 -10.10
C GLU A 296 -3.86 -31.75 -9.30
N THR A 297 -3.26 -32.06 -8.15
CA THR A 297 -3.63 -33.24 -7.33
C THR A 297 -4.16 -32.86 -5.95
N SER A 298 -3.97 -31.61 -5.52
CA SER A 298 -4.30 -31.15 -4.18
C SER A 298 -5.80 -31.08 -3.94
N LYS A 299 -6.22 -31.53 -2.74
CA LYS A 299 -7.57 -31.31 -2.22
C LYS A 299 -7.70 -30.00 -1.44
N ASN A 300 -6.62 -29.23 -1.32
CA ASN A 300 -6.62 -27.95 -0.63
C ASN A 300 -7.31 -26.88 -1.48
N LYS A 301 -8.56 -26.56 -1.12
CA LYS A 301 -9.39 -25.56 -1.82
C LYS A 301 -8.82 -24.13 -1.75
N ASN A 302 -7.85 -23.87 -0.87
CA ASN A 302 -7.23 -22.55 -0.73
C ASN A 302 -6.01 -22.38 -1.62
N LEU A 303 -5.50 -23.44 -2.26
CA LEU A 303 -4.29 -23.36 -3.06
C LEU A 303 -4.49 -22.52 -4.34
N ASP A 304 -5.53 -22.78 -5.13
CA ASP A 304 -5.80 -21.99 -6.35
C ASP A 304 -6.00 -20.49 -6.08
N PRO A 305 -6.82 -20.09 -5.09
CA PRO A 305 -6.89 -18.68 -4.69
C PRO A 305 -5.53 -18.11 -4.28
N ALA A 306 -4.73 -18.86 -3.52
CA ALA A 306 -3.39 -18.40 -3.13
C ALA A 306 -2.46 -18.23 -4.35
N LEU A 307 -2.53 -19.12 -5.35
CA LEU A 307 -1.75 -19.01 -6.58
C LEU A 307 -2.17 -17.80 -7.44
N LEU A 308 -3.47 -17.48 -7.47
CA LEU A 308 -3.93 -16.25 -8.11
C LEU A 308 -3.36 -15.01 -7.39
N GLU A 309 -3.41 -14.99 -6.06
CA GLU A 309 -2.81 -13.90 -5.27
C GLU A 309 -1.29 -13.80 -5.46
N VAL A 310 -0.59 -14.92 -5.59
CA VAL A 310 0.85 -14.94 -5.93
C VAL A 310 1.09 -14.32 -7.30
N ALA A 311 0.29 -14.66 -8.32
CA ALA A 311 0.43 -14.07 -9.64
C ALA A 311 0.22 -12.55 -9.61
N LEU A 312 -0.83 -12.08 -8.93
CA LEU A 312 -1.12 -10.65 -8.78
C LEU A 312 -0.01 -9.91 -8.02
N GLN A 313 0.52 -10.53 -6.96
CA GLN A 313 1.60 -9.94 -6.17
C GLN A 313 2.92 -9.86 -6.94
N LEU A 314 3.26 -10.86 -7.76
CA LEU A 314 4.43 -10.82 -8.64
C LEU A 314 4.33 -9.65 -9.65
N ILE A 315 3.13 -9.39 -10.19
CA ILE A 315 2.88 -8.23 -11.06
C ILE A 315 3.07 -6.93 -10.29
N LYS A 316 2.55 -6.84 -9.06
CA LYS A 316 2.72 -5.65 -8.20
C LYS A 316 4.20 -5.39 -7.88
N TYR A 317 4.98 -6.42 -7.55
CA TYR A 317 6.41 -6.29 -7.31
C TYR A 317 7.18 -5.86 -8.56
N SER A 318 6.87 -6.48 -9.70
CA SER A 318 7.42 -6.07 -10.99
C SER A 318 7.12 -4.61 -11.29
N TRP A 319 5.85 -4.20 -11.18
CA TRP A 319 5.46 -2.82 -11.42
C TRP A 319 6.17 -1.85 -10.48
N ASN A 320 6.21 -2.16 -9.18
CA ASN A 320 6.81 -1.30 -8.18
C ASN A 320 8.30 -1.04 -8.48
N GLU A 321 9.06 -2.09 -8.82
CA GLU A 321 10.48 -2.00 -9.19
C GLU A 321 10.70 -1.11 -10.42
N HIS A 322 9.96 -1.38 -11.49
CA HIS A 322 10.11 -0.66 -12.77
C HIS A 322 9.45 0.73 -12.78
N ASN A 323 8.69 1.07 -11.73
CA ASN A 323 8.02 2.36 -11.57
C ASN A 323 8.47 3.11 -10.31
N ASN A 324 9.72 2.90 -9.90
CA ASN A 324 10.44 3.64 -8.85
C ASN A 324 9.80 3.60 -7.46
N GLY A 325 9.06 2.54 -7.13
CA GLY A 325 8.35 2.41 -5.86
C GLY A 325 6.88 2.81 -5.90
N GLY A 326 6.37 3.23 -7.05
CA GLY A 326 4.97 3.62 -7.22
C GLY A 326 4.01 2.44 -7.10
N MET A 327 2.79 2.72 -6.66
CA MET A 327 1.71 1.72 -6.64
C MET A 327 1.31 1.30 -8.07
N TRP A 328 0.69 0.13 -8.19
CA TRP A 328 0.16 -0.36 -9.47
C TRP A 328 -1.13 0.37 -9.86
N ASP A 329 -1.00 1.58 -10.40
CA ASP A 329 -2.12 2.46 -10.77
C ASP A 329 -3.16 1.82 -11.69
N TYR A 330 -2.74 0.87 -12.53
CA TYR A 330 -3.65 0.08 -13.37
C TYR A 330 -4.69 -0.67 -12.53
N TRP A 331 -4.28 -1.21 -11.37
CA TRP A 331 -5.16 -1.90 -10.44
C TRP A 331 -6.33 -1.02 -9.99
N PHE A 332 -6.06 0.26 -9.78
CA PHE A 332 -7.02 1.27 -9.32
C PHE A 332 -7.68 2.07 -10.45
N SER A 333 -7.48 1.67 -11.71
CA SER A 333 -8.02 2.36 -12.88
C SER A 333 -7.65 3.85 -12.94
N LYS A 334 -6.49 4.23 -12.38
CA LYS A 334 -6.01 5.62 -12.41
C LYS A 334 -5.53 5.97 -13.82
N PRO A 335 -5.73 7.21 -14.30
CA PRO A 335 -5.34 7.61 -15.65
C PRO A 335 -3.89 7.27 -16.04
N LEU A 336 -2.91 7.49 -15.14
CA LEU A 336 -1.50 7.13 -15.40
C LEU A 336 -1.25 5.61 -15.41
N GLY A 337 -2.13 4.82 -14.82
CA GLY A 337 -2.04 3.34 -14.81
C GLY A 337 -2.17 2.71 -16.19
N TYR A 338 -2.73 3.44 -17.16
CA TYR A 338 -2.86 3.00 -18.55
C TYR A 338 -1.67 3.42 -19.43
N GLU A 339 -0.69 4.15 -18.89
CA GLU A 339 0.54 4.55 -19.58
C GLU A 339 1.63 3.51 -19.37
N ILE A 340 1.42 2.30 -19.92
CA ILE A 340 2.29 1.15 -19.71
C ILE A 340 3.59 1.30 -20.50
N LYS A 341 4.71 1.37 -19.78
CA LYS A 341 6.06 1.27 -20.34
C LYS A 341 6.45 -0.19 -20.50
N GLN A 342 7.11 -0.52 -21.61
CA GLN A 342 7.52 -1.89 -21.88
C GLN A 342 8.84 -2.23 -21.18
N TYR A 343 8.88 -3.38 -20.51
CA TYR A 343 10.06 -3.94 -19.89
C TYR A 343 9.92 -5.47 -19.76
N LYS A 344 11.05 -6.16 -19.54
CA LYS A 344 11.09 -7.62 -19.34
C LYS A 344 11.36 -7.92 -17.87
N ASP A 345 10.62 -8.87 -17.31
CA ASP A 345 10.79 -9.28 -15.91
C ASP A 345 10.30 -10.72 -15.70
N SER A 346 11.18 -11.55 -15.14
CA SER A 346 10.86 -12.94 -14.81
C SER A 346 9.67 -13.10 -13.84
N LYS A 347 9.38 -12.08 -13.03
CA LYS A 347 8.17 -12.05 -12.18
C LYS A 347 6.90 -12.07 -13.01
N LEU A 348 6.88 -11.38 -14.15
CA LEU A 348 5.74 -11.37 -15.08
C LEU A 348 5.62 -12.70 -15.82
N ASP A 349 6.73 -13.36 -16.16
CA ASP A 349 6.69 -14.71 -16.75
C ASP A 349 6.07 -15.74 -15.80
N ALA A 350 6.44 -15.69 -14.53
CA ALA A 350 5.87 -16.57 -13.50
C ALA A 350 4.39 -16.25 -13.23
N ALA A 351 4.00 -14.97 -13.18
CA ALA A 351 2.61 -14.57 -13.08
C ALA A 351 1.78 -15.08 -14.27
N ASP A 352 2.28 -14.93 -15.50
CA ASP A 352 1.64 -15.45 -16.70
C ASP A 352 1.47 -16.96 -16.67
N LYS A 353 2.49 -17.69 -16.19
CA LYS A 353 2.42 -19.15 -16.08
C LYS A 353 1.31 -19.59 -15.12
N LEU A 354 1.21 -18.93 -13.97
CA LEU A 354 0.15 -19.18 -12.99
C LEU A 354 -1.23 -18.84 -13.55
N LEU A 355 -1.40 -17.67 -14.17
CA LEU A 355 -2.67 -17.23 -14.75
C LEU A 355 -3.13 -18.17 -15.87
N LYS A 356 -2.22 -18.59 -16.76
CA LYS A 356 -2.52 -19.57 -17.82
C LYS A 356 -3.00 -20.89 -17.22
N TYR A 357 -2.27 -21.43 -16.24
CA TYR A 357 -2.66 -22.65 -15.53
C TYR A 357 -4.06 -22.54 -14.91
N LEU A 358 -4.31 -21.48 -14.13
CA LEU A 358 -5.59 -21.26 -13.46
C LEU A 358 -6.74 -21.06 -14.46
N SER A 359 -6.49 -20.33 -15.57
CA SER A 359 -7.49 -20.09 -16.62
C SER A 359 -7.89 -21.33 -17.42
N ALA A 360 -7.04 -22.35 -17.44
CA ALA A 360 -7.27 -23.61 -18.15
C ALA A 360 -8.04 -24.64 -17.32
N LYS A 361 -8.33 -24.37 -16.04
CA LYS A 361 -9.07 -25.30 -15.18
C LYS A 361 -10.53 -25.41 -15.60
N ASP A 362 -11.07 -26.62 -15.48
CA ASP A 362 -12.48 -26.90 -15.73
C ASP A 362 -13.38 -26.12 -14.77
N HIS A 363 -14.58 -25.75 -15.25
CA HIS A 363 -15.63 -25.09 -14.47
C HIS A 363 -15.24 -23.75 -13.82
N ILE A 364 -14.34 -23.00 -14.44
CA ILE A 364 -14.00 -21.66 -13.96
C ILE A 364 -15.19 -20.69 -14.09
N ASP A 365 -15.32 -19.82 -13.09
CA ASP A 365 -16.28 -18.72 -13.16
C ASP A 365 -15.98 -17.81 -14.36
N PRO A 366 -16.96 -17.50 -15.22
CA PRO A 366 -16.72 -16.69 -16.42
C PRO A 366 -16.15 -15.30 -16.14
N LYS A 367 -16.54 -14.65 -15.02
CA LYS A 367 -16.00 -13.32 -14.65
C LYS A 367 -14.55 -13.42 -14.21
N LEU A 368 -14.21 -14.47 -13.47
CA LEU A 368 -12.83 -14.74 -13.10
C LEU A 368 -11.95 -15.04 -14.33
N LEU A 369 -12.47 -15.79 -15.30
CA LEU A 369 -11.76 -16.05 -16.56
C LEU A 369 -11.54 -14.75 -17.37
N SER A 370 -12.57 -13.91 -17.49
CA SER A 370 -12.49 -12.58 -18.10
C SER A 370 -11.41 -11.72 -17.42
N PHE A 371 -11.40 -11.68 -16.08
CA PHE A 371 -10.38 -10.98 -15.30
C PHE A 371 -8.97 -11.53 -15.56
N MET A 372 -8.77 -12.85 -15.56
CA MET A 372 -7.43 -13.40 -15.82
C MET A 372 -6.95 -13.12 -17.25
N ASN A 373 -7.85 -13.13 -18.24
CA ASN A 373 -7.52 -12.69 -19.60
C ASN A 373 -7.06 -11.23 -19.61
N GLU A 374 -7.74 -10.35 -18.88
CA GLU A 374 -7.37 -8.95 -18.75
C GLU A 374 -5.98 -8.77 -18.13
N ILE A 375 -5.70 -9.47 -17.01
CA ILE A 375 -4.41 -9.39 -16.33
C ILE A 375 -3.30 -9.99 -17.20
N MET A 376 -3.53 -11.10 -17.89
CA MET A 376 -2.58 -11.63 -18.88
C MET A 376 -2.37 -10.65 -20.05
N GLY A 377 -3.40 -9.88 -20.43
CA GLY A 377 -3.28 -8.82 -21.42
C GLY A 377 -2.31 -7.73 -20.95
N PHE A 378 -2.42 -7.32 -19.68
CA PHE A 378 -1.53 -6.34 -19.05
C PHE A 378 -0.08 -6.81 -19.03
N THR A 379 0.18 -8.03 -18.55
CA THR A 379 1.54 -8.58 -18.46
C THR A 379 2.16 -8.74 -19.84
N ASN A 380 1.42 -9.26 -20.83
CA ASN A 380 1.93 -9.42 -22.19
C ASN A 380 2.21 -8.08 -22.87
N LEU A 381 1.38 -7.06 -22.64
CA LEU A 381 1.62 -5.72 -23.16
C LEU A 381 2.87 -5.10 -22.53
N THR A 382 3.01 -5.23 -21.21
CA THR A 382 4.19 -4.77 -20.46
C THR A 382 5.46 -5.44 -20.98
N GLN A 383 5.38 -6.73 -21.29
CA GLN A 383 6.48 -7.48 -21.88
C GLN A 383 6.65 -7.28 -23.41
N GLY A 384 5.90 -6.37 -24.05
CA GLY A 384 6.04 -6.05 -25.46
C GLY A 384 5.39 -7.03 -26.45
N ASN A 385 4.60 -7.99 -25.97
CA ASN A 385 3.83 -8.91 -26.81
C ASN A 385 2.47 -8.29 -27.19
N ASN A 386 2.52 -7.25 -28.03
CA ASN A 386 1.36 -6.42 -28.37
C ASN A 386 0.22 -7.19 -29.04
N ILE A 387 0.53 -8.21 -29.86
CA ILE A 387 -0.48 -9.00 -30.58
C ILE A 387 -1.28 -9.83 -29.58
N LEU A 388 -0.59 -10.63 -28.76
CA LEU A 388 -1.26 -11.48 -27.78
C LEU A 388 -1.98 -10.63 -26.71
N ALA A 389 -1.39 -9.52 -26.28
CA ALA A 389 -2.04 -8.60 -25.35
C ALA A 389 -3.38 -8.09 -25.89
N LYS A 390 -3.43 -7.69 -27.17
CA LYS A 390 -4.67 -7.27 -27.82
C LYS A 390 -5.72 -8.38 -27.82
N GLU A 391 -5.34 -9.59 -28.24
CA GLU A 391 -6.25 -10.74 -28.27
C GLU A 391 -6.81 -11.07 -26.88
N LEU A 392 -5.97 -10.97 -25.84
CA LEU A 392 -6.35 -11.22 -24.45
C LEU A 392 -7.31 -10.16 -23.93
N TYR A 393 -7.09 -8.87 -24.23
CA TYR A 393 -8.05 -7.82 -23.89
C TYR A 393 -9.37 -7.97 -24.64
N GLU A 394 -9.36 -8.34 -25.93
CA GLU A 394 -10.57 -8.63 -26.70
C GLU A 394 -11.37 -9.78 -26.06
N LYS A 395 -10.69 -10.87 -25.67
CA LYS A 395 -11.30 -11.98 -24.91
C LYS A 395 -11.84 -11.54 -23.55
N ALA A 396 -11.12 -10.68 -22.84
CA ALA A 396 -11.54 -10.20 -21.52
C ALA A 396 -12.87 -9.45 -21.56
N ILE A 397 -13.13 -8.69 -22.63
CA ILE A 397 -14.33 -7.86 -22.74
C ILE A 397 -15.40 -8.41 -23.70
N SER A 398 -15.21 -9.60 -24.27
CA SER A 398 -16.06 -10.13 -25.34
C SER A 398 -17.51 -10.39 -24.90
N ASN A 399 -17.72 -10.69 -23.61
CA ASN A 399 -19.04 -10.86 -23.03
C ASN A 399 -19.20 -9.97 -21.77
N PRO A 400 -19.81 -8.79 -21.89
CA PRO A 400 -19.98 -7.86 -20.77
C PRO A 400 -20.73 -8.41 -19.55
N GLU A 401 -21.68 -9.34 -19.74
CA GLU A 401 -22.42 -9.95 -18.63
C GLU A 401 -21.55 -10.92 -17.80
N GLN A 402 -20.51 -11.45 -18.44
CA GLN A 402 -19.55 -12.39 -17.89
C GLN A 402 -18.22 -11.73 -17.55
N ALA A 403 -18.19 -10.40 -17.36
CA ALA A 403 -17.00 -9.67 -16.92
C ALA A 403 -17.30 -8.86 -15.66
N TYR A 404 -16.27 -8.57 -14.87
CA TYR A 404 -16.38 -7.54 -13.85
C TYR A 404 -16.41 -6.15 -14.49
N SER A 405 -17.14 -5.20 -13.89
CA SER A 405 -17.22 -3.83 -14.41
C SER A 405 -15.85 -3.19 -14.57
N VAL A 406 -14.95 -3.40 -13.60
CA VAL A 406 -13.57 -2.88 -13.66
C VAL A 406 -12.78 -3.47 -14.85
N THR A 407 -12.93 -4.77 -15.11
CA THR A 407 -12.29 -5.45 -16.24
C THR A 407 -12.78 -4.90 -17.58
N LEU A 408 -14.08 -4.59 -17.70
CA LEU A 408 -14.61 -3.95 -18.90
C LEU A 408 -14.05 -2.55 -19.11
N VAL A 409 -13.95 -1.75 -18.04
CA VAL A 409 -13.39 -0.40 -18.11
C VAL A 409 -11.93 -0.44 -18.55
N ARG A 410 -11.09 -1.22 -17.85
CA ARG A 410 -9.66 -1.31 -18.14
C ARG A 410 -9.39 -1.95 -19.51
N GLY A 411 -10.10 -3.02 -19.86
CA GLY A 411 -9.95 -3.69 -21.15
C GLY A 411 -10.30 -2.80 -22.34
N LYS A 412 -11.39 -2.02 -22.26
CA LYS A 412 -11.78 -1.07 -23.31
C LYS A 412 -10.74 0.04 -23.47
N GLU A 413 -10.32 0.65 -22.36
CA GLU A 413 -9.29 1.71 -22.36
C GLU A 413 -7.99 1.22 -23.00
N MET A 414 -7.55 0.01 -22.65
CA MET A 414 -6.31 -0.55 -23.21
C MET A 414 -6.43 -0.87 -24.70
N LEU A 415 -7.55 -1.42 -25.17
CA LEU A 415 -7.76 -1.67 -26.60
C LEU A 415 -7.77 -0.39 -27.41
N GLU A 416 -8.40 0.67 -26.89
CA GLU A 416 -8.39 1.98 -27.53
C GLU A 416 -6.96 2.51 -27.70
N ARG A 417 -6.14 2.42 -26.64
CA ARG A 417 -4.72 2.85 -26.68
C ARG A 417 -3.87 2.01 -27.64
N ILE A 418 -4.02 0.68 -27.60
CA ILE A 418 -3.30 -0.23 -28.48
C ILE A 418 -3.62 0.06 -29.95
N ASN A 419 -4.88 0.37 -30.27
CA ASN A 419 -5.30 0.66 -31.65
C ASN A 419 -4.84 2.05 -32.13
N ARG A 420 -4.69 3.04 -31.25
CA ARG A 420 -4.17 4.38 -31.59
C ARG A 420 -2.66 4.42 -31.86
N ASN A 421 -1.91 3.47 -31.31
CA ASN A 421 -0.44 3.38 -31.47
C ASN A 421 0.00 2.52 -32.67
N LYS A 422 -0.93 2.15 -33.56
CA LYS A 422 -0.67 1.53 -34.86
C LYS A 422 -0.70 2.61 -35.94
#